data_AF-A0A923Z1K3-F1
#
_entry.id   AF-A0A923Z1K3-F1
#
_cell.length_a   1.000
_cell.length_b   1.000
_cell.length_c   1.000
_cell.angle_alpha   90.00
_cell.angle_beta   90.00
_cell.angle_gamma   90.00
#
_symmetry.space_group_name_H-M   'P 1'
#
loop_
_entity.id
_entity.type
_entity.pdbx_description
1 polymer ?
#
loop_
_entity_poly.entity_id
_entity_poly.type
_entity_poly.pdbx_seq_one_letter_code
_entity_poly.pdbx_strand_id
1 'polypeptide(L)'
;FAVIREALRVLLCSGRMAVEEGTPPDVFEVAQELIKRSERFTLCVDRMMPNFAACAAHNVIARDGDVTYHAGDETEYMLFPNPDVEVGKRAGLMLVQRRCR
;
A
#
# COMPACT_ATOMS: atom_id res chain seq x y z
N PHE A 1 14.12 -4.69 -16.43
CA PHE A 1 13.00 -5.25 -17.22
C PHE A 1 13.30 -6.52 -18.02
N ALA A 2 14.56 -6.93 -18.25
CA ALA A 2 14.87 -8.12 -19.05
C ALA A 2 14.27 -9.42 -18.46
N VAL A 3 14.39 -9.61 -17.14
CA VAL A 3 13.83 -10.78 -16.42
C VAL A 3 12.32 -10.89 -16.59
N ILE A 4 11.57 -9.82 -16.32
CA ILE A 4 10.10 -9.78 -16.49
C ILE A 4 9.69 -10.09 -17.94
N ARG A 5 10.42 -9.53 -18.92
CA ARG A 5 10.15 -9.78 -20.35
C ARG A 5 10.30 -11.24 -20.71
N GLU A 6 11.34 -11.90 -20.21
CA GLU A 6 11.60 -13.30 -20.49
C GLU A 6 10.57 -14.21 -19.79
N ALA A 7 10.23 -13.92 -18.52
CA ALA A 7 9.18 -14.64 -17.80
C ALA A 7 7.84 -14.57 -18.55
N LEU A 8 7.46 -13.40 -19.06
CA LEU A 8 6.27 -13.22 -19.90
C LEU A 8 6.36 -14.00 -21.21
N ARG A 9 7.52 -13.97 -21.88
CA ARG A 9 7.73 -14.73 -23.13
C ARG A 9 7.55 -16.23 -22.91
N VAL A 10 8.13 -16.78 -21.85
CA VAL A 10 7.99 -18.20 -21.49
C VAL A 10 6.54 -18.54 -21.20
N LEU A 11 5.84 -17.71 -20.41
CA LEU A 11 4.42 -17.90 -20.10
C LEU A 11 3.56 -17.92 -21.37
N LEU A 12 3.74 -16.95 -22.27
CA LEU A 12 2.95 -16.84 -23.49
C LEU A 12 3.25 -17.94 -24.50
N CYS A 13 4.50 -18.36 -24.65
CA CYS A 13 4.89 -19.35 -25.67
C CYS A 13 4.70 -20.81 -25.21
N SER A 14 4.83 -21.09 -23.91
CA SER A 14 4.83 -22.47 -23.39
C SER A 14 3.64 -22.79 -22.48
N GLY A 15 2.88 -21.78 -22.04
CA GLY A 15 1.82 -21.93 -21.03
C GLY A 15 2.34 -22.29 -19.64
N ARG A 16 3.66 -22.30 -19.44
CA ARG A 16 4.31 -22.60 -18.16
C ARG A 16 4.88 -21.31 -17.59
N MET A 17 4.82 -21.17 -16.28
CA MET A 17 5.60 -20.14 -15.61
C MET A 17 7.07 -20.53 -15.67
N ALA A 18 7.95 -19.56 -15.93
CA ALA A 18 9.36 -19.75 -15.66
C ALA A 18 9.49 -20.09 -14.17
N VAL A 19 10.22 -21.16 -13.85
CA VAL A 19 10.56 -21.47 -12.45
C VAL A 19 11.46 -20.34 -11.97
N GLU A 20 10.96 -19.52 -11.05
CA GLU A 20 11.79 -18.49 -10.43
C GLU A 20 12.70 -19.14 -9.39
N GLU A 21 14.01 -19.17 -9.66
CA GLU A 21 15.02 -19.30 -8.61
C GLU A 21 15.16 -17.92 -7.94
N GLY A 22 14.58 -17.76 -6.75
CA GLY A 22 14.63 -16.48 -6.04
C GLY A 22 13.91 -16.47 -4.70
N THR A 23 14.09 -15.38 -3.96
CA THR A 23 13.32 -15.11 -2.74
C THR A 23 11.87 -14.80 -3.13
N PRO A 24 10.87 -15.44 -2.51
CA PRO A 24 9.48 -15.10 -2.76
C PRO A 24 9.21 -13.63 -2.44
N PRO A 25 8.31 -12.96 -3.18
CA PRO A 25 7.98 -11.57 -2.92
C PRO A 25 7.30 -11.42 -1.55
N ASP A 26 7.52 -10.26 -0.92
CA ASP A 26 6.75 -9.88 0.26
C ASP A 26 5.27 -9.76 -0.10
N VAL A 27 4.42 -10.36 0.73
CA VAL A 27 2.96 -10.34 0.55
C VAL A 27 2.37 -9.37 1.56
N PHE A 28 1.49 -8.49 1.11
CA PHE A 28 0.82 -7.50 1.94
C PHE A 28 -0.70 -7.69 1.88
N GLU A 29 -1.38 -7.36 2.97
CA GLU A 29 -2.83 -7.27 3.07
C GLU A 29 -3.24 -5.84 3.40
N VAL A 30 -4.40 -5.41 2.85
CA VAL A 30 -4.96 -4.10 3.15
C VAL A 30 -5.52 -4.12 4.57
N ALA A 31 -4.93 -3.32 5.46
CA ALA A 31 -5.40 -3.15 6.83
C ALA A 31 -6.50 -2.10 6.92
N GLN A 32 -6.36 -1.00 6.17
CA GLN A 32 -7.31 0.10 6.15
C GLN A 32 -7.28 0.88 4.84
N GLU A 33 -8.41 1.48 4.49
CA GLU A 33 -8.55 2.42 3.38
C GLU A 33 -8.77 3.83 3.91
N LEU A 34 -7.95 4.78 3.46
CA LEU A 34 -8.10 6.19 3.82
C LEU A 34 -9.07 6.84 2.83
N ILE A 35 -10.34 6.96 3.20
CA ILE A 35 -11.35 7.60 2.35
C ILE A 35 -11.49 9.07 2.76
N LYS A 36 -11.34 9.99 1.80
CA LYS A 36 -11.66 11.41 2.01
C LYS A 36 -13.18 11.56 2.06
N ARG A 37 -13.73 11.80 3.25
CA ARG A 37 -15.17 11.95 3.52
C ARG A 37 -15.61 13.41 3.55
N SER A 38 -14.70 14.35 3.80
CA SER A 38 -14.99 15.78 3.74
C SER A 38 -13.80 16.61 3.26
N GLU A 39 -14.03 17.90 3.04
CA GLU A 39 -12.97 18.87 2.71
C GLU A 39 -12.03 19.15 3.90
N ARG A 40 -12.35 18.64 5.09
CA ARG A 40 -11.47 18.72 6.27
C ARG A 40 -10.43 17.59 6.30
N PHE A 41 -10.38 16.74 5.28
CA PHE A 41 -9.39 15.68 5.20
C PHE A 41 -7.97 16.25 5.12
N THR A 42 -7.08 15.74 5.97
CA THR A 42 -5.66 16.06 5.98
C THR A 42 -4.87 14.77 6.15
N LEU A 43 -3.95 14.50 5.21
CA LEU A 43 -2.94 13.46 5.39
C LEU A 43 -1.85 14.00 6.32
N CYS A 44 -1.62 13.32 7.44
CA CYS A 44 -0.67 13.76 8.46
C CYS A 44 0.76 13.25 8.25
N VAL A 45 0.91 12.24 7.38
CA VAL A 45 2.21 11.77 6.89
C VAL A 45 2.62 12.54 5.63
N ASP A 46 3.90 12.48 5.27
CA ASP A 46 4.41 13.10 4.05
C ASP A 46 3.75 12.48 2.81
N ARG A 47 3.02 13.29 2.04
CA ARG A 47 2.38 12.87 0.78
C ARG A 47 3.37 12.42 -0.30
N MET A 48 4.65 12.78 -0.17
CA MET A 48 5.73 12.37 -1.07
C MET A 48 6.49 11.15 -0.57
N MET A 49 6.07 10.55 0.55
CA MET A 49 6.72 9.34 1.05
C MET A 49 6.65 8.21 0.01
N PRO A 50 7.70 7.38 -0.11
CA PRO A 50 7.67 6.24 -1.02
C PRO A 50 6.51 5.28 -0.72
N ASN A 51 6.01 4.61 -1.75
CA ASN A 51 5.13 3.45 -1.54
C ASN A 51 5.84 2.41 -0.68
N PHE A 52 5.08 1.76 0.20
CA PHE A 52 5.56 0.83 1.22
C PHE A 52 6.47 1.46 2.27
N ALA A 53 6.45 2.79 2.45
CA ALA A 53 7.11 3.42 3.58
C ALA A 53 6.39 3.09 4.89
N ALA A 54 7.17 2.73 5.91
CA ALA A 54 6.68 2.29 7.21
C ALA A 54 6.08 3.45 8.01
N CYS A 55 4.93 3.19 8.61
CA CYS A 55 4.26 4.02 9.59
C CYS A 55 4.22 3.27 10.92
N ALA A 56 4.87 3.81 11.95
CA ALA A 56 4.93 3.17 13.26
C ALA A 56 3.53 2.97 13.85
N ALA A 57 3.38 1.91 14.66
CA ALA A 57 2.12 1.60 15.34
C ALA A 57 1.56 2.83 16.07
N HIS A 58 0.24 2.98 16.02
CA HIS A 58 -0.51 4.09 16.62
C HIS A 58 -0.20 5.50 16.08
N ASN A 59 0.72 5.67 15.12
CA ASN A 59 0.94 6.97 14.49
C ASN A 59 -0.32 7.48 13.81
N VAL A 60 -0.56 8.79 13.89
CA VAL A 60 -1.64 9.44 13.16
C VAL A 60 -1.30 9.48 11.68
N ILE A 61 -2.14 8.86 10.87
CA ILE A 61 -1.99 8.77 9.41
C ILE A 61 -2.73 9.90 8.71
N ALA A 62 -4.00 10.11 9.09
CA ALA A 62 -4.85 11.14 8.51
C ALA A 62 -5.90 11.61 9.52
N ARG A 63 -6.51 12.76 9.24
CA ARG A 63 -7.67 13.28 9.96
C ARG A 63 -8.74 13.71 8.97
N ASP A 64 -10.00 13.55 9.33
CA ASP A 64 -11.13 14.04 8.54
C ASP A 64 -12.27 14.47 9.46
N GLY A 65 -12.29 15.77 9.80
CA GLY A 65 -13.17 16.29 10.84
C GLY A 65 -12.85 15.65 12.19
N ASP A 66 -13.83 14.97 12.78
CA ASP A 66 -13.72 14.34 14.09
C ASP A 66 -13.11 12.92 14.04
N VAL A 67 -12.86 12.39 12.83
CA VAL A 67 -12.25 11.07 12.64
C VAL A 67 -10.74 11.24 12.52
N THR A 68 -10.00 10.49 13.35
CA THR A 68 -8.54 10.36 13.22
C THR A 68 -8.20 8.91 12.85
N TYR A 69 -7.46 8.75 11.77
CA TYR A 69 -6.94 7.46 11.32
C TYR A 69 -5.55 7.26 11.92
N HIS A 70 -5.36 6.12 12.59
CA HIS A 70 -4.08 5.72 13.15
C HIS A 70 -3.61 4.45 12.46
N ALA A 71 -2.30 4.24 12.38
CA ALA A 71 -1.77 2.89 12.17
C ALA A 71 -2.25 1.99 13.33
N GLY A 72 -2.49 0.72 13.05
CA GLY A 72 -2.88 -0.27 14.05
C GLY A 72 -1.81 -0.55 15.11
N ASP A 73 -1.92 -1.71 15.75
CA ASP A 73 -1.04 -2.13 16.85
C ASP A 73 0.36 -2.55 16.37
N GLU A 74 0.52 -2.84 15.07
CA GLU A 74 1.81 -3.11 14.44
C GLU A 74 2.17 -2.02 13.42
N THR A 75 3.41 -2.05 12.92
CA THR A 75 3.83 -1.19 11.81
C THR A 75 2.99 -1.48 10.58
N GLU A 76 2.42 -0.43 10.00
CA GLU A 76 1.73 -0.48 8.72
C GLU A 76 2.53 0.23 7.62
N TYR A 77 2.18 0.01 6.37
CA TYR A 77 2.90 0.55 5.22
C TYR A 77 1.95 1.35 4.32
N MET A 78 2.34 2.58 3.97
CA MET A 78 1.54 3.46 3.12
C MET A 78 1.62 3.05 1.64
N LEU A 79 0.49 3.03 0.94
CA LEU A 79 0.42 2.81 -0.50
C LEU A 79 -0.50 3.85 -1.18
N PHE A 80 0.02 4.47 -2.23
CA PHE A 80 -0.65 5.54 -3.01
C PHE A 80 -1.16 6.73 -2.18
N PRO A 81 -0.29 7.41 -1.40
CA PRO A 81 -0.69 8.60 -0.66
C PRO A 81 -1.08 9.74 -1.63
N ASN A 82 -2.32 10.19 -1.56
CA ASN A 82 -2.81 11.32 -2.33
C ASN A 82 -3.93 12.09 -1.59
N PRO A 83 -3.62 13.19 -0.90
CA PRO A 83 -4.63 13.98 -0.19
C PRO A 83 -5.55 14.81 -1.11
N ASP A 84 -5.16 15.03 -2.37
CA ASP A 84 -5.86 15.93 -3.30
C ASP A 84 -6.99 15.25 -4.08
N VAL A 85 -7.35 14.03 -3.70
CA VAL A 85 -8.49 13.34 -4.29
C VAL A 85 -9.81 14.08 -4.00
N GLU A 86 -10.81 13.82 -4.82
CA GLU A 86 -12.18 14.31 -4.57
C GLU A 86 -12.77 13.67 -3.31
N VAL A 87 -13.73 14.36 -2.68
CA VAL A 87 -14.53 13.80 -1.60
C VAL A 87 -15.27 12.54 -2.11
N GLY A 88 -15.25 11.49 -1.30
CA GLY A 88 -15.77 10.16 -1.64
C GLY A 88 -14.75 9.23 -2.29
N LYS A 89 -13.49 9.67 -2.50
CA LYS A 89 -12.42 8.85 -3.08
C LYS A 89 -11.39 8.41 -2.05
N ARG A 90 -10.60 7.39 -2.40
CA ARG A 90 -9.50 6.89 -1.58
C ARG A 90 -8.27 7.77 -1.74
N ALA A 91 -7.77 8.28 -0.62
CA ALA A 91 -6.56 9.06 -0.48
C ALA A 91 -5.32 8.21 -0.17
N GLY A 92 -5.48 6.91 0.08
CA GLY A 92 -4.38 5.98 0.32
C GLY A 92 -4.85 4.67 0.91
N LEU A 93 -3.92 3.72 1.00
CA LEU A 93 -4.10 2.42 1.67
C LEU A 93 -3.02 2.26 2.72
N MET A 94 -3.37 1.66 3.85
CA MET A 94 -2.38 1.13 4.78
C MET A 94 -2.38 -0.38 4.72
N LEU A 95 -1.18 -0.94 4.75
CA LEU A 95 -0.94 -2.35 4.56
C LEU A 95 -0.25 -2.96 5.77
N VAL A 96 -0.53 -4.23 6.03
CA VAL A 96 0.28 -5.07 6.91
C VAL A 96 0.99 -6.13 6.09
N GLN A 97 2.25 -6.42 6.41
CA GLN A 97 2.98 -7.49 5.75
C GLN A 97 2.48 -8.83 6.30
N ARG A 98 2.00 -9.71 5.41
CA ARG A 98 1.71 -11.09 5.78
C ARG A 98 3.01 -11.77 6.16
N ARG A 99 3.09 -12.23 7.39
CA ARG A 99 4.14 -13.15 7.79
C ARG A 99 3.83 -14.52 7.18
N CYS A 100 4.79 -15.09 6.47
CA CYS A 100 4.72 -16.50 6.08
C CYS A 100 4.62 -17.34 7.37
N ARG A 101 3.53 -18.11 7.51
CA ARG A 101 3.42 -19.16 8.53
C ARG A 101 4.09 -20.42 8.06
#